data_AF-A0A9J8C4D1-F1
#
_entry.id   AF-A0A9J8C4D1-F1
#
_cell.length_a   1.000
_cell.length_b   1.000
_cell.length_c   1.000
_cell.angle_alpha   90.00
_cell.angle_beta   90.00
_cell.angle_gamma   90.00
#
_symmetry.space_group_name_H-M   'P 1'
#
loop_
_entity.id
_entity.type
_entity.pdbx_description
1 polymer ?
#
loop_
_entity_poly.entity_id
_entity_poly.type
_entity_poly.pdbx_seq_one_letter_code
_entity_poly.pdbx_strand_id
1 'polypeptide(L)'
;MAGLYRALLTSASSVTKNLTQVSSCRTKFTKSRVPAQVFEERAKEHDMYGGDPEHPHKLHIVTRVKSTMRRPYWEKKVVKSLGLMKAHESRVHKNTPSVNNLLKIIKHLVSFLKGLKPSLLESLQLIFIHALQLLQFAIQLLFHYPC
;
A
#
# COMPACT_ATOMS: atom_id res chain seq x y z
N MET A 1 53.18 -29.94 -42.73
CA MET A 1 51.81 -29.43 -42.48
C MET A 1 51.46 -29.50 -40.99
N ALA A 2 52.23 -28.86 -40.09
CA ALA A 2 52.02 -28.96 -38.64
C ALA A 2 52.21 -27.64 -37.88
N GLY A 3 52.38 -26.51 -38.58
CA GLY A 3 52.62 -25.20 -37.96
C GLY A 3 51.41 -24.26 -37.92
N LEU A 4 50.39 -24.52 -38.76
CA LEU A 4 49.25 -23.60 -38.91
C LEU A 4 48.08 -23.91 -37.95
N TYR A 5 48.03 -25.11 -37.37
CA TYR A 5 46.94 -25.48 -36.46
C TYR A 5 47.11 -24.92 -35.03
N ARG A 6 48.31 -24.46 -34.64
CA ARG A 6 48.56 -23.92 -33.30
C ARG A 6 48.25 -22.43 -33.15
N ALA A 7 48.17 -21.67 -34.25
CA ALA A 7 47.90 -20.24 -34.20
C ALA A 7 46.39 -19.90 -34.16
N LEU A 8 45.52 -20.82 -34.57
CA LEU A 8 44.06 -20.63 -34.55
C LEU A 8 43.41 -21.01 -33.21
N LEU A 9 44.14 -21.67 -32.30
CA LEU A 9 43.64 -22.04 -30.98
C LEU A 9 43.96 -21.01 -29.88
N THR A 10 44.84 -20.04 -30.15
CA THR A 10 45.28 -19.02 -29.18
C THR A 10 44.49 -17.71 -29.22
N SER A 11 43.54 -17.53 -30.15
CA SER A 11 42.68 -16.34 -30.20
C SER A 11 41.27 -16.53 -29.61
N ALA A 12 40.88 -17.77 -29.27
CA ALA A 12 39.52 -18.07 -28.79
C ALA A 12 39.36 -18.14 -27.24
N SER A 13 40.44 -17.91 -26.48
CA SER A 13 40.46 -18.13 -25.03
C SER A 13 40.22 -16.88 -24.17
N SER A 14 39.91 -15.72 -24.76
CA SER A 14 39.63 -14.48 -24.01
C SER A 14 38.14 -14.17 -23.77
N VAL A 15 37.21 -14.96 -24.32
CA VAL A 15 35.77 -14.58 -24.37
C VAL A 15 34.88 -15.30 -23.33
N THR A 16 35.35 -16.29 -22.58
CA THR A 16 34.49 -17.09 -21.69
C THR A 16 35.01 -17.19 -20.25
N LYS A 17 35.34 -16.06 -19.62
CA LYS A 17 35.66 -16.01 -18.17
C LYS A 17 34.53 -15.48 -17.29
N ASN A 18 33.28 -15.50 -17.74
CA ASN A 18 32.14 -14.99 -16.97
C ASN A 18 30.94 -15.94 -16.88
N LEU A 19 31.17 -17.25 -16.87
CA LEU A 19 30.05 -18.20 -16.76
C LEU A 19 30.37 -19.46 -15.96
N THR A 20 30.94 -19.28 -14.76
CA THR A 20 31.06 -20.39 -13.79
C THR A 20 31.08 -19.86 -12.37
N GLN A 21 29.93 -19.38 -11.91
CA GLN A 21 29.58 -19.51 -10.50
C GLN A 21 28.06 -19.61 -10.34
N VAL A 22 27.50 -20.77 -10.69
CA VAL A 22 26.16 -21.14 -10.21
C VAL A 22 26.31 -21.56 -8.76
N SER A 23 26.51 -20.58 -7.87
CA SER A 23 26.27 -20.79 -6.45
C SER A 23 24.78 -21.03 -6.26
N SER A 24 24.40 -22.06 -5.51
CA SER A 24 23.03 -22.22 -5.01
C SER A 24 22.63 -20.95 -4.25
N CYS A 25 21.95 -20.03 -4.94
CA CYS A 25 21.53 -18.76 -4.39
C CYS A 25 20.28 -18.97 -3.54
N ARG A 26 20.47 -19.56 -2.35
CA ARG A 26 19.46 -19.48 -1.29
C ARG A 26 19.44 -18.05 -0.78
N THR A 27 18.73 -17.18 -1.48
CA THR A 27 18.52 -15.79 -1.07
C THR A 27 17.73 -15.77 0.23
N LYS A 28 18.31 -15.20 1.30
CA LYS A 28 17.60 -14.99 2.56
C LYS A 28 16.43 -14.05 2.31
N PHE A 29 15.27 -14.38 2.87
CA PHE A 29 14.12 -13.48 2.83
C PHE A 29 14.41 -12.26 3.70
N THR A 30 14.53 -11.09 3.08
CA THR A 30 14.84 -9.81 3.72
C THR A 30 13.76 -8.78 3.46
N LYS A 31 13.77 -7.66 4.18
CA LYS A 31 12.83 -6.56 3.96
C LYS A 31 13.06 -5.96 2.57
N SER A 32 12.00 -5.92 1.75
CA SER A 32 12.06 -5.31 0.43
C SER A 32 12.34 -3.80 0.52
N ARG A 33 13.34 -3.35 -0.25
CA ARG A 33 13.61 -1.93 -0.48
C ARG A 33 12.98 -1.56 -1.82
N VAL A 34 11.97 -0.69 -1.80
CA VAL A 34 11.33 -0.23 -3.03
C VAL A 34 12.12 0.99 -3.54
N PRO A 35 12.66 0.97 -4.77
CA PRO A 35 13.41 2.09 -5.32
C PRO A 35 12.51 3.32 -5.50
N ALA A 36 13.11 4.51 -5.43
CA ALA A 36 12.39 5.78 -5.59
C ALA A 36 11.74 5.93 -6.97
N GLN A 37 12.43 5.44 -8.01
CA GLN A 37 11.98 5.47 -9.42
C GLN A 37 10.58 4.89 -9.62
N VAL A 38 10.23 3.80 -8.93
CA VAL A 38 8.89 3.17 -9.01
C VAL A 38 7.78 4.10 -8.53
N PHE A 39 8.08 5.07 -7.68
CA PHE A 39 7.10 6.07 -7.24
C PHE A 39 7.01 7.25 -8.19
N GLU A 40 8.12 7.64 -8.83
CA GLU A 40 8.15 8.70 -9.84
C GLU A 40 7.42 8.28 -11.11
N GLU A 41 7.62 7.05 -11.58
CA GLU A 41 6.89 6.48 -12.71
C GLU A 41 5.38 6.51 -12.46
N ARG A 42 4.94 6.01 -11.30
CA ARG A 42 3.51 6.07 -10.92
C ARG A 42 2.98 7.48 -10.73
N ALA A 43 3.84 8.45 -10.44
CA ALA A 43 3.41 9.85 -10.32
C ALA A 43 3.11 10.46 -11.70
N LYS A 44 3.74 9.97 -12.77
CA LYS A 44 3.47 10.42 -14.15
C LYS A 44 2.12 9.93 -14.68
N GLU A 45 1.63 8.79 -14.21
CA GLU A 45 0.35 8.17 -14.61
C GLU A 45 -0.90 8.88 -14.02
N HIS A 46 -0.82 10.18 -13.75
CA HIS A 46 -1.89 10.94 -13.11
C HIS A 46 -3.19 11.01 -13.94
N ASP A 47 -3.09 11.09 -15.27
CA ASP A 47 -4.23 11.10 -16.20
C ASP A 47 -5.10 9.84 -16.07
N MET A 48 -4.47 8.68 -15.87
CA MET A 48 -5.18 7.39 -15.76
C MET A 48 -5.95 7.23 -14.45
N TYR A 49 -5.46 7.86 -13.39
CA TYR A 49 -6.01 7.74 -12.04
C TYR A 49 -6.79 8.97 -11.58
N GLY A 50 -6.95 9.99 -12.45
CA GLY A 50 -7.72 11.21 -12.19
C GLY A 50 -7.22 12.02 -11.00
N GLY A 51 -5.91 11.98 -10.72
CA GLY A 51 -5.30 12.71 -9.61
C GLY A 51 -4.64 14.00 -10.09
N ASP A 52 -4.78 15.08 -9.32
CA ASP A 52 -4.08 16.34 -9.58
C ASP A 52 -2.72 16.38 -8.86
N PRO A 53 -1.58 16.52 -9.57
CA PRO A 53 -0.26 16.65 -8.95
C PRO A 53 -0.08 17.99 -8.23
N GLU A 54 -0.77 19.05 -8.66
CA GLU A 54 -0.67 20.39 -8.07
C GLU A 54 -1.34 20.43 -6.69
N HIS A 55 -2.46 19.73 -6.55
CA HIS A 55 -3.23 19.65 -5.32
C HIS A 55 -3.31 18.22 -4.78
N PRO A 56 -2.24 17.72 -4.12
CA PRO A 56 -2.25 16.38 -3.56
C PRO A 56 -3.27 16.26 -2.41
N HIS A 57 -3.90 15.10 -2.31
CA HIS A 57 -4.85 14.83 -1.25
C HIS A 57 -4.18 14.78 0.12
N LYS A 58 -4.84 15.38 1.12
CA LYS A 58 -4.30 15.54 2.48
C LYS A 58 -4.44 14.27 3.33
N LEU A 59 -5.46 13.45 3.07
CA LEU A 59 -5.83 12.28 3.87
C LEU A 59 -5.99 11.03 3.00
N HIS A 60 -5.48 9.90 3.49
CA HIS A 60 -5.68 8.58 2.92
C HIS A 60 -6.70 7.80 3.74
N ILE A 61 -7.60 7.11 3.06
CA ILE A 61 -8.43 6.08 3.70
C ILE A 61 -7.76 4.75 3.40
N VAL A 62 -7.34 4.07 4.46
CA VAL A 62 -6.62 2.81 4.37
C VAL A 62 -7.50 1.73 4.94
N THR A 63 -7.75 0.70 4.14
CA THR A 63 -8.54 -0.46 4.56
C THR A 63 -7.68 -1.70 4.40
N ARG A 64 -7.57 -2.52 5.44
CA ARG A 64 -6.87 -3.80 5.34
C ARG A 64 -7.76 -4.83 4.64
N VAL A 65 -7.35 -5.29 3.48
CA VAL A 65 -8.10 -6.27 2.66
C VAL A 65 -7.53 -7.68 2.80
N LYS A 66 -6.21 -7.83 2.98
CA LYS A 66 -5.58 -9.14 3.17
C LYS A 66 -5.22 -9.43 4.63
N SER A 67 -5.14 -10.72 4.97
CA SER A 67 -4.74 -11.19 6.29
C SER A 67 -3.26 -10.93 6.58
N THR A 68 -2.95 -10.65 7.85
CA THR A 68 -1.59 -10.57 8.39
C THR A 68 -1.00 -11.95 8.75
N MET A 69 -1.81 -13.01 8.66
CA MET A 69 -1.35 -14.37 8.90
C MET A 69 -0.31 -14.77 7.85
N ARG A 70 0.71 -15.54 8.27
CA ARG A 70 1.89 -15.93 7.43
C ARG A 70 2.72 -14.76 6.90
N ARG A 71 2.53 -13.55 7.43
CA ARG A 71 3.37 -12.38 7.11
C ARG A 71 4.53 -12.22 8.09
N PRO A 72 5.62 -11.55 7.66
CA PRO A 72 6.75 -11.29 8.52
C PRO A 72 6.39 -10.43 9.73
N TYR A 73 7.13 -10.58 10.83
CA TYR A 73 6.83 -9.85 12.07
C TYR A 73 6.88 -8.32 11.90
N TRP A 74 7.73 -7.80 11.00
CA TRP A 74 7.82 -6.36 10.73
C TRP A 74 6.56 -5.80 10.07
N GLU A 75 5.90 -6.55 9.17
CA GLU A 75 4.62 -6.13 8.60
C GLU A 75 3.54 -6.09 9.67
N LYS A 76 3.50 -7.08 10.56
CA LYS A 76 2.55 -7.13 11.69
C LYS A 76 2.72 -5.94 12.63
N LYS A 77 3.97 -5.54 12.93
CA LYS A 77 4.27 -4.36 13.76
C LYS A 77 3.73 -3.08 13.11
N VAL A 78 3.89 -2.94 11.80
CA VAL A 78 3.37 -1.77 11.04
C VAL A 78 1.84 -1.73 11.03
N VAL A 79 1.19 -2.88 10.83
CA VAL A 79 -0.29 -2.98 10.90
C VAL A 79 -0.80 -2.56 12.28
N LYS A 80 -0.11 -2.98 13.35
CA LYS A 80 -0.45 -2.57 14.73
C LYS A 80 -0.25 -1.06 14.95
N SER A 81 0.85 -0.48 14.47
CA SER A 81 1.11 0.96 14.62
C SER A 81 0.10 1.84 13.86
N LEU A 82 -0.45 1.34 12.75
CA LEU A 82 -1.48 2.04 11.98
C LEU A 82 -2.90 1.77 12.48
N GLY A 83 -3.10 0.90 13.48
CA GLY A 83 -4.42 0.59 14.01
C GLY A 83 -5.30 -0.26 13.08
N LEU A 84 -4.71 -0.98 12.12
CA LEU A 84 -5.43 -1.79 11.13
C LEU A 84 -5.60 -3.27 11.57
N MET A 85 -5.89 -3.48 12.86
CA MET A 85 -5.97 -4.82 13.44
C MET A 85 -7.17 -5.61 12.92
N LYS A 86 -8.35 -4.97 12.83
CA LYS A 86 -9.54 -5.56 12.23
C LYS A 86 -9.46 -5.52 10.70
N ALA A 87 -9.94 -6.56 10.04
CA ALA A 87 -10.02 -6.59 8.57
C ALA A 87 -11.24 -5.76 8.12
N HIS A 88 -11.17 -5.20 6.91
CA HIS A 88 -12.26 -4.42 6.30
C HIS A 88 -12.73 -3.18 7.08
N GLU A 89 -12.02 -2.79 8.13
CA GLU A 89 -12.24 -1.53 8.83
C GLU A 89 -11.39 -0.44 8.18
N SER A 90 -12.03 0.60 7.68
CA SER A 90 -11.35 1.76 7.09
C SER A 90 -10.84 2.69 8.18
N ARG A 91 -9.58 3.13 8.05
CA ARG A 91 -8.96 4.11 8.95
C ARG A 91 -8.41 5.28 8.14
N VAL A 92 -8.57 6.49 8.68
CA VAL A 92 -8.09 7.72 8.03
C VAL A 92 -6.70 8.05 8.55
N HIS A 93 -5.75 8.27 7.64
CA HIS A 93 -4.38 8.65 7.97
C HIS A 93 -3.94 9.88 7.17
N LYS A 94 -3.10 10.72 7.79
CA LYS A 94 -2.53 11.91 7.14
C LYS A 94 -1.50 11.49 6.07
N ASN A 95 -1.49 12.20 4.95
CA ASN A 95 -0.48 12.06 3.90
C ASN A 95 0.85 12.71 4.33
N THR A 96 1.57 12.05 5.23
CA THR A 96 2.91 12.48 5.70
C THR A 96 3.97 11.48 5.25
N PRO A 97 5.24 11.90 5.03
CA PRO A 97 6.29 11.00 4.56
C PRO A 97 6.52 9.82 5.52
N SER A 98 6.40 10.04 6.83
CA SER A 98 6.50 8.99 7.85
C SER A 98 5.44 7.90 7.67
N VAL A 99 4.17 8.30 7.55
CA VAL A 99 3.05 7.38 7.31
C VAL A 99 3.19 6.69 5.96
N ASN A 100 3.54 7.42 4.90
CA ASN A 100 3.73 6.86 3.56
C ASN A 100 4.81 5.78 3.54
N ASN A 101 5.91 5.94 4.29
CA ASN A 101 6.95 4.91 4.40
C ASN A 101 6.45 3.63 5.07
N LEU A 102 5.58 3.74 6.08
CA LEU A 102 4.92 2.59 6.69
C LEU A 102 3.96 1.92 5.70
N LEU A 103 3.15 2.71 5.00
CA LEU A 103 2.20 2.22 4.00
C LEU A 103 2.89 1.53 2.82
N LYS A 104 4.09 1.98 2.40
CA LYS A 104 4.91 1.32 1.37
C LYS A 104 5.27 -0.12 1.74
N ILE A 105 5.51 -0.41 3.02
CA ILE A 105 5.87 -1.75 3.50
C ILE A 105 4.69 -2.72 3.39
N ILE A 106 3.48 -2.24 3.70
CA ILE A 106 2.27 -3.07 3.75
C ILE A 106 1.35 -2.87 2.54
N LYS A 107 1.84 -2.25 1.46
CA LYS A 107 1.03 -1.88 0.28
C LYS A 107 0.27 -3.05 -0.34
N HIS A 108 0.78 -4.28 -0.18
CA HIS A 108 0.15 -5.50 -0.69
C HIS A 108 -0.97 -6.05 0.21
N LEU A 109 -1.09 -5.55 1.44
CA LEU A 109 -2.11 -5.97 2.42
C LEU A 109 -3.33 -5.03 2.45
N VAL A 110 -3.14 -3.78 2.05
CA VAL A 110 -4.13 -2.72 2.21
C VAL A 110 -4.59 -2.20 0.85
N SER A 111 -5.84 -1.76 0.81
CA SER A 111 -6.36 -0.94 -0.28
C SER A 111 -6.29 0.52 0.14
N PHE A 112 -5.87 1.36 -0.80
CA PHE A 112 -5.76 2.80 -0.61
C PHE A 112 -6.85 3.49 -1.41
N LEU A 113 -7.70 4.25 -0.73
CA LEU A 113 -8.60 5.19 -1.39
C LEU A 113 -8.05 6.60 -1.19
N LYS A 114 -7.69 7.25 -2.29
CA LYS A 114 -7.18 8.62 -2.31
C LYS A 114 -8.35 9.58 -2.14
N GLY A 115 -8.33 10.37 -1.08
CA GLY A 115 -9.27 11.47 -0.87
C GLY A 115 -10.68 11.04 -0.47
N LEU A 116 -11.05 11.32 0.78
CA LEU A 116 -12.44 11.63 1.07
C LEU A 116 -12.61 13.13 0.78
N LYS A 117 -13.59 13.53 -0.04
CA LYS A 117 -14.09 14.91 0.05
C LYS A 117 -14.73 15.04 1.43
N PRO A 118 -14.25 15.93 2.33
CA PRO A 118 -14.79 16.05 3.68
C PRO A 118 -16.31 16.32 3.69
N SER A 119 -16.85 16.85 2.59
CA SER A 119 -18.28 17.08 2.38
C SER A 119 -19.16 15.83 2.58
N LEU A 120 -18.70 14.63 2.23
CA LEU A 120 -19.50 13.41 2.39
C LEU A 120 -19.46 12.84 3.81
N LEU A 121 -18.40 13.11 4.58
CA LEU A 121 -18.31 12.67 5.98
C LEU A 121 -19.21 13.50 6.88
N GLU A 122 -19.24 14.81 6.65
CA GLU A 122 -20.14 15.71 7.37
C GLU A 122 -21.61 15.41 7.03
N SER A 123 -21.91 15.13 5.76
CA SER A 123 -23.26 14.73 5.33
C SER A 123 -23.75 13.44 6.00
N LEU A 124 -22.88 12.41 6.09
CA LEU A 124 -23.23 11.14 6.74
C LEU A 124 -23.36 11.26 8.26
N GLN A 125 -22.52 12.07 8.91
CA GLN A 125 -22.65 12.34 10.35
C GLN A 125 -23.95 13.09 10.66
N LEU A 126 -24.35 14.06 9.83
CA LEU A 126 -25.63 14.78 9.95
C LEU A 126 -26.83 13.83 9.82
N ILE A 127 -26.81 12.91 8.84
CA ILE A 127 -27.87 11.91 8.66
C ILE A 127 -27.98 10.99 9.87
N PHE A 128 -26.84 10.55 10.43
CA PHE A 128 -26.83 9.67 11.60
C PHE A 128 -27.36 10.36 12.86
N ILE A 129 -27.01 11.64 13.07
CA ILE A 129 -27.51 12.45 14.19
C ILE A 129 -29.01 12.71 14.05
N HIS A 130 -29.48 13.10 12.86
CA HIS A 130 -30.91 13.29 12.62
C HIS A 130 -31.71 12.00 12.78
N ALA A 131 -31.19 10.86 12.32
CA ALA A 131 -31.85 9.56 12.52
C ALA A 131 -31.94 9.18 14.00
N LEU A 132 -30.89 9.44 14.80
CA LEU A 132 -30.90 9.21 16.24
C LEU A 132 -31.90 10.14 16.95
N GLN A 133 -31.98 11.40 16.52
CA GLN A 133 -32.87 12.41 17.09
C GLN A 133 -34.34 12.13 16.76
N LEU A 134 -34.63 11.66 15.54
CA LEU A 134 -35.96 11.18 15.16
C LEU A 134 -36.36 9.91 15.92
N LEU A 135 -35.42 9.00 16.17
CA LEU A 135 -35.67 7.82 17.01
C LEU A 135 -35.98 8.24 18.45
N GLN A 136 -35.21 9.18 19.02
CA GLN A 136 -35.44 9.72 20.36
C GLN A 136 -36.81 10.40 20.46
N PHE A 137 -37.19 11.17 19.45
CA PHE A 137 -38.48 11.86 19.39
C PHE A 137 -39.65 10.88 19.23
N ALA A 138 -39.50 9.84 18.41
CA ALA A 138 -40.48 8.77 18.28
C ALA A 138 -40.66 7.99 19.60
N ILE A 139 -39.57 7.75 20.34
CA ILE A 139 -39.62 7.15 21.68
C ILE A 139 -40.36 8.06 22.65
N GLN A 140 -40.08 9.37 22.67
CA GLN A 140 -40.79 10.32 23.52
C GLN A 140 -42.29 10.38 23.21
N LEU A 141 -42.68 10.31 21.93
CA LEU A 141 -44.10 10.22 21.54
C LEU A 141 -44.74 8.91 21.99
N LEU A 142 -44.02 7.79 21.97
CA LEU A 142 -44.49 6.49 22.46
C LEU A 142 -44.74 6.48 23.98
N PHE A 143 -43.96 7.23 24.75
CA PHE A 143 -44.11 7.35 26.22
C PHE A 143 -44.98 8.54 26.66
N HIS A 144 -45.45 9.39 25.73
CA HIS A 144 -46.28 10.56 26.01
C HIS A 144 -47.65 10.48 25.30
N TYR A 145 -48.21 9.27 25.18
CA TYR A 145 -49.64 9.11 24.94
C TYR A 145 -50.37 9.17 26.29
N PRO A 146 -51.17 10.21 26.56
CA PRO A 146 -52.02 10.22 27.75
C PRO A 146 -53.14 9.19 27.55
N CYS A 147 -53.38 8.38 28.59
CA CYS A 147 -54.67 7.70 28.76
C CYS A 147 -55.78 8.74 28.96
#